data_AF-A0A543DV90-F1
#
_entry.id   AF-A0A543DV90-F1
#
_cell.length_a   1.000
_cell.length_b   1.000
_cell.length_c   1.000
_cell.angle_alpha   90.00
_cell.angle_beta   90.00
_cell.angle_gamma   90.00
#
_symmetry.space_group_name_H-M   'P 1'
#
loop_
_entity.id
_entity.type
_entity.pdbx_description
1 polymer ?
#
loop_
_entity_poly.entity_id
_entity_poly.type
_entity_poly.pdbx_seq_one_letter_code
_entity_poly.pdbx_strand_id
1 'polypeptide(L)'
;MGIGFVILIHLFAISVFSFICAVIGCLLTYFISGNERKRNKMILAFIGPFVAFYTLYIVGIIGLSMVSDNKKVDVGIGDAWYVPLKNDHQLLFIDLPEQASINNGKGLTLVSYVTKIEEMGDQLFGKTFDNKYFLVDLKKEEVKTFHTEKELSVLHINKKLNLVDATEFYSERKNDIMGYWPLLIMFLSLIISIGAVYIWKLILIF
;
A
#
# COMPACT_ATOMS: atom_id res chain seq x y z
N MET A 1 6.26 8.14 9.97
CA MET A 1 4.91 8.63 10.34
C MET A 1 3.92 7.48 10.45
N GLY A 2 3.36 7.27 11.65
CA GLY A 2 2.40 6.19 11.89
C GLY A 2 1.11 6.31 11.07
N ILE A 3 0.48 5.17 10.82
CA ILE A 3 -0.69 5.02 9.94
C ILE A 3 -1.84 5.99 10.25
N GLY A 4 -2.13 6.24 11.54
CA GLY A 4 -3.21 7.14 11.94
C GLY A 4 -2.97 8.61 11.54
N PHE A 5 -1.72 9.06 11.57
CA PHE A 5 -1.36 10.41 11.15
C PHE A 5 -1.48 10.57 9.63
N VAL A 6 -1.05 9.56 8.87
CA VAL A 6 -1.19 9.54 7.41
C VAL A 6 -2.67 9.57 7.01
N ILE A 7 -3.52 8.77 7.68
CA ILE A 7 -4.97 8.79 7.46
C ILE A 7 -5.56 10.17 7.73
N LEU A 8 -5.14 10.84 8.80
CA LEU A 8 -5.60 12.19 9.11
C LEU A 8 -5.24 13.21 8.01
N ILE A 9 -4.03 13.14 7.47
CA ILE A 9 -3.60 13.97 6.34
C ILE A 9 -4.47 13.70 5.11
N HIS A 10 -4.72 12.42 4.78
CA HIS A 10 -5.59 12.06 3.66
C HIS A 10 -7.01 12.61 3.85
N LEU A 11 -7.61 12.46 5.03
CA LEU A 11 -8.95 12.99 5.33
C LEU A 11 -8.99 14.51 5.19
N PHE A 12 -7.95 15.22 5.64
CA PHE A 12 -7.85 16.66 5.45
C PHE A 12 -7.76 17.03 3.96
N ALA A 13 -6.91 16.37 3.19
CA ALA A 13 -6.77 16.59 1.76
C ALA A 13 -8.09 16.32 1.01
N ILE A 14 -8.78 15.23 1.35
CA ILE A 14 -10.11 14.90 0.83
C ILE A 14 -11.13 15.97 1.19
N SER A 15 -11.10 16.51 2.41
CA SER A 15 -11.99 17.59 2.84
C SER A 15 -11.81 18.85 1.98
N VAL A 16 -10.57 19.27 1.76
CA VAL A 16 -10.24 20.44 0.94
C VAL A 16 -10.68 20.23 -0.50
N PHE A 17 -10.38 19.07 -1.09
CA PHE A 17 -10.78 18.76 -2.46
C PHE A 17 -12.31 18.67 -2.61
N SER A 18 -12.99 18.00 -1.67
CA SER A 18 -14.46 17.92 -1.62
C SER A 18 -15.08 19.31 -1.54
N PHE A 19 -14.52 20.22 -0.75
CA PHE A 19 -14.99 21.59 -0.63
C PHE A 19 -14.88 22.37 -1.95
N ILE A 20 -13.76 22.24 -2.66
CA ILE A 20 -13.59 22.86 -3.98
C ILE A 20 -14.65 22.33 -4.96
N CYS A 21 -14.84 21.02 -5.03
CA CYS A 21 -15.89 20.41 -5.86
C CYS A 21 -17.30 20.85 -5.46
N ALA A 22 -17.57 21.00 -4.16
CA ALA A 22 -18.85 21.45 -3.63
C ALA A 22 -19.16 22.90 -4.03
N VAL A 23 -18.18 23.80 -3.95
CA VAL A 23 -18.34 25.20 -4.38
C VAL A 23 -18.65 25.26 -5.88
N ILE A 24 -17.89 24.54 -6.71
CA ILE A 24 -18.12 24.48 -8.17
C ILE A 24 -19.51 23.89 -8.46
N GLY A 25 -19.86 22.77 -7.81
CA GLY A 25 -21.16 22.10 -7.97
C GLY A 25 -22.32 23.01 -7.57
N CYS A 26 -22.20 23.76 -6.48
CA CYS A 26 -23.19 24.74 -6.05
C CYS A 26 -23.37 25.87 -7.06
N LEU A 27 -22.28 26.43 -7.59
CA LEU A 27 -22.35 27.49 -8.60
C LEU A 27 -23.06 26.99 -9.86
N LEU A 28 -22.66 25.84 -10.39
CA LEU A 28 -23.31 25.22 -11.55
C LEU A 28 -24.80 24.96 -11.29
N THR A 29 -25.13 24.39 -10.13
CA THR A 29 -26.51 24.12 -9.75
C THR A 29 -27.33 25.40 -9.62
N TYR A 30 -26.75 26.48 -9.10
CA TYR A 30 -27.44 27.76 -8.95
C TYR A 30 -27.81 28.38 -10.30
N PHE A 31 -26.92 28.31 -11.29
CA PHE A 31 -27.15 28.89 -12.62
C PHE A 31 -27.99 28.00 -13.54
N ILE A 32 -27.85 26.68 -13.46
CA ILE A 32 -28.51 25.75 -14.39
C ILE A 32 -29.87 25.27 -13.87
N SER A 33 -30.08 25.21 -12.55
CA SER A 33 -31.31 24.62 -12.00
C SER A 33 -32.48 25.60 -11.97
N GLY A 34 -33.63 25.12 -12.46
CA GLY A 34 -34.92 25.81 -12.29
C GLY A 34 -35.31 25.97 -10.82
N ASN A 35 -36.29 26.84 -10.55
CA ASN A 35 -36.68 27.23 -9.19
C ASN A 35 -37.25 26.08 -8.35
N GLU A 36 -37.74 25.01 -8.97
CA GLU A 36 -38.29 23.86 -8.27
C GLU A 36 -37.20 23.10 -7.48
N ARG A 37 -37.41 22.99 -6.16
CA ARG A 37 -36.50 22.31 -5.20
C ARG A 37 -35.04 22.81 -5.31
N LYS A 38 -34.81 24.04 -5.79
CA LYS A 38 -33.47 24.61 -6.02
C LYS A 38 -32.59 24.55 -4.76
N ARG A 39 -33.16 24.87 -3.59
CA ARG A 39 -32.49 24.76 -2.30
C ARG A 39 -31.97 23.35 -2.03
N ASN A 40 -32.80 22.32 -2.21
CA ASN A 40 -32.41 20.93 -1.92
C ASN A 40 -31.35 20.42 -2.91
N LYS A 41 -31.45 20.84 -4.18
CA LYS A 41 -30.41 20.55 -5.20
C LYS A 41 -29.07 21.20 -4.85
N MET A 42 -29.09 22.45 -4.35
CA MET A 42 -27.87 23.10 -3.85
C MET A 42 -27.28 22.39 -2.63
N ILE A 43 -28.11 21.95 -1.67
CA ILE A 43 -27.64 21.16 -0.51
C ILE A 43 -26.99 19.86 -1.00
N LEU A 44 -27.61 19.15 -1.96
CA LEU A 44 -27.04 17.94 -2.54
C LEU A 44 -25.72 18.22 -3.27
N ALA A 45 -25.63 19.32 -4.03
CA ALA A 45 -24.40 19.72 -4.70
C ALA A 45 -23.27 20.07 -3.72
N PHE A 46 -23.61 20.58 -2.54
CA PHE A 46 -22.65 20.87 -1.49
C PHE A 46 -22.18 19.60 -0.76
N ILE A 47 -23.11 18.74 -0.35
CA ILE A 47 -22.81 17.54 0.46
C ILE A 47 -22.27 16.38 -0.38
N GLY A 48 -22.73 16.27 -1.64
CA GLY A 48 -22.44 15.15 -2.54
C GLY A 48 -20.95 14.83 -2.69
N PRO A 49 -20.07 15.82 -2.97
CA PRO A 49 -18.63 15.57 -3.07
C PRO A 49 -18.01 14.99 -1.79
N PHE A 50 -18.39 15.50 -0.61
CA PHE A 50 -17.89 14.97 0.66
C PHE A 50 -18.31 13.51 0.85
N VAL A 51 -19.59 13.20 0.62
CA VAL A 51 -20.10 11.82 0.69
C VAL A 51 -19.36 10.94 -0.29
N ALA A 52 -19.23 11.37 -1.55
CA ALA A 52 -18.57 10.58 -2.59
C ALA A 52 -17.13 10.24 -2.21
N PHE A 53 -16.32 11.24 -1.85
CA PHE A 53 -14.90 11.03 -1.64
C PHE A 53 -14.59 10.36 -0.30
N TYR A 54 -15.31 10.69 0.78
CA TYR A 54 -15.12 9.97 2.05
C TYR A 54 -15.57 8.51 1.95
N THR A 55 -16.72 8.23 1.34
CA THR A 55 -17.16 6.84 1.15
C THR A 55 -16.17 6.07 0.27
N LEU A 56 -15.71 6.66 -0.85
CA LEU A 56 -14.71 6.03 -1.71
C LEU A 56 -13.42 5.70 -0.94
N TYR A 57 -12.93 6.65 -0.14
CA TYR A 57 -11.70 6.47 0.63
C TYR A 57 -11.84 5.42 1.74
N ILE A 58 -12.89 5.50 2.56
CA ILE A 58 -13.11 4.59 3.70
C ILE A 58 -13.31 3.16 3.20
N VAL A 59 -14.15 2.96 2.18
CA VAL A 59 -14.39 1.64 1.59
C VAL A 59 -13.10 1.10 0.95
N GLY A 60 -12.34 1.97 0.27
CA GLY A 60 -11.06 1.60 -0.33
C GLY A 60 -10.04 1.11 0.70
N ILE A 61 -9.87 1.83 1.80
CA ILE A 61 -8.96 1.43 2.88
C ILE A 61 -9.39 0.14 3.54
N ILE A 62 -10.68 -0.03 3.84
CA ILE A 62 -11.19 -1.26 4.45
C ILE A 62 -10.94 -2.44 3.50
N GLY A 63 -11.29 -2.30 2.22
CA GLY A 63 -11.11 -3.34 1.22
C GLY A 63 -9.64 -3.72 1.02
N LEU A 64 -8.75 -2.74 0.90
CA LEU A 64 -7.31 -2.99 0.77
C LEU A 64 -6.71 -3.61 2.04
N SER A 65 -7.16 -3.18 3.23
CA SER A 65 -6.75 -3.76 4.50
C SER A 65 -7.15 -5.24 4.61
N MET A 66 -8.35 -5.61 4.18
CA MET A 66 -8.80 -7.01 4.15
C MET A 66 -7.96 -7.87 3.20
N VAL A 67 -7.65 -7.35 2.00
CA VAL A 67 -6.78 -8.06 1.04
C VAL A 67 -5.36 -8.22 1.61
N SER A 68 -4.82 -7.14 2.18
CA SER A 68 -3.50 -7.09 2.80
C SER A 68 -3.36 -8.12 3.92
N ASP A 69 -4.32 -8.16 4.85
CA ASP A 69 -4.29 -9.12 5.96
C ASP A 69 -4.39 -10.57 5.47
N ASN A 70 -5.25 -10.84 4.49
CA ASN A 70 -5.39 -12.19 3.93
C ASN A 70 -4.14 -12.65 3.17
N LYS A 71 -3.52 -11.74 2.40
CA LYS A 71 -2.34 -12.03 1.59
C LYS A 71 -1.01 -11.82 2.33
N LYS A 72 -1.05 -11.39 3.59
CA LYS A 72 0.10 -11.09 4.43
C LYS A 72 1.12 -10.17 3.74
N VAL A 73 0.61 -9.17 3.02
CA VAL A 73 1.40 -8.13 2.35
C VAL A 73 0.94 -6.77 2.83
N ASP A 74 1.84 -5.83 3.00
CA ASP A 74 1.50 -4.49 3.47
C ASP A 74 0.51 -3.72 2.56
N VAL A 75 -0.42 -2.97 3.18
CA VAL A 75 -1.36 -2.07 2.49
C VAL A 75 -0.62 -0.95 1.76
N GLY A 76 0.49 -0.46 2.31
CA GLY A 76 1.25 0.68 1.79
C GLY A 76 0.82 2.00 2.40
N ILE A 77 0.41 2.00 3.67
CA ILE A 77 0.03 3.22 4.40
C ILE A 77 0.85 3.31 5.68
N GLY A 78 1.66 4.36 5.79
CA GLY A 78 2.52 4.60 6.94
C GLY A 78 3.99 4.74 6.55
N ASP A 79 4.85 4.58 7.54
CA ASP A 79 6.33 4.55 7.44
C ASP A 79 6.92 3.16 7.38
N ALA A 80 6.14 2.14 7.72
CA ALA A 80 6.54 0.76 7.62
C ALA A 80 5.86 0.11 6.40
N TRP A 81 6.64 -0.58 5.60
CA TRP A 81 6.11 -1.42 4.53
C TRP A 81 6.87 -2.74 4.45
N TYR A 82 6.18 -3.83 4.12
CA TYR A 82 6.78 -5.15 4.07
C TYR A 82 6.17 -6.04 2.98
N VAL A 83 6.96 -7.02 2.54
CA VAL A 83 6.50 -8.12 1.70
C VAL A 83 6.89 -9.46 2.33
N PRO A 84 6.05 -10.49 2.20
CA PRO A 84 6.38 -11.80 2.72
C PRO A 84 7.48 -12.47 1.87
N LEU A 85 8.36 -13.15 2.58
CA LEU A 85 9.35 -14.10 2.09
C LEU A 85 8.90 -15.52 2.48
N LYS A 86 9.59 -16.54 1.99
CA LYS A 86 9.26 -17.93 2.36
C LYS A 86 9.49 -18.22 3.84
N ASN A 87 8.83 -19.29 4.30
CA ASN A 87 8.94 -19.83 5.65
C ASN A 87 8.61 -18.79 6.74
N ASP A 88 7.55 -18.00 6.54
CA ASP A 88 7.07 -16.99 7.50
C ASP A 88 8.12 -15.91 7.81
N HIS A 89 8.93 -15.53 6.82
CA HIS A 89 9.84 -14.40 6.91
C HIS A 89 9.27 -13.21 6.15
N GLN A 90 9.84 -12.03 6.36
CA GLN A 90 9.46 -10.82 5.65
C GLN A 90 10.66 -9.93 5.37
N LEU A 91 10.59 -9.23 4.23
CA LEU A 91 11.43 -8.07 3.95
C LEU A 91 10.65 -6.85 4.45
N LEU A 92 11.14 -6.22 5.51
CA LEU A 92 10.54 -5.07 6.17
C LEU A 92 11.38 -3.82 5.89
N PHE A 93 10.73 -2.69 5.68
CA PHE A 93 11.34 -1.38 5.62
C PHE A 93 10.67 -0.48 6.65
N ILE A 94 11.47 0.38 7.27
CA ILE A 94 11.00 1.39 8.21
C ILE A 94 11.66 2.70 7.83
N ASP A 95 10.87 3.76 7.69
CA ASP A 95 11.26 5.12 7.33
C ASP A 95 11.94 5.27 5.96
N LEU A 96 13.11 4.67 5.77
CA LEU A 96 13.95 4.82 4.59
C LEU A 96 14.22 3.48 3.90
N PRO A 97 14.29 3.45 2.55
CA PRO A 97 14.68 2.28 1.78
C PRO A 97 15.95 1.59 2.25
N GLU A 98 16.93 2.35 2.73
CA GLU A 98 18.23 1.88 3.18
C GLU A 98 18.16 1.10 4.50
N GLN A 99 17.05 1.23 5.24
CA GLN A 99 16.80 0.55 6.52
C GLN A 99 16.06 -0.78 6.36
N ALA A 100 16.07 -1.37 5.16
CA ALA A 100 15.42 -2.66 4.95
C ALA A 100 16.03 -3.75 5.83
N SER A 101 15.21 -4.65 6.35
CA SER A 101 15.63 -5.77 7.17
C SER A 101 14.90 -7.05 6.80
N ILE A 102 15.56 -8.18 7.02
CA ILE A 102 14.95 -9.50 6.92
C ILE A 102 14.58 -9.93 8.33
N ASN A 103 13.30 -10.13 8.57
CA ASN A 103 12.77 -10.54 9.87
C ASN A 103 12.11 -11.92 9.75
N ASN A 104 12.20 -12.73 10.80
CA ASN A 104 11.39 -13.96 10.91
C ASN A 104 9.98 -13.64 11.42
N GLY A 105 9.10 -14.64 11.43
CA GLY A 105 7.69 -14.49 11.84
C GLY A 105 7.50 -14.14 13.31
N LYS A 106 8.55 -14.26 14.12
CA LYS A 106 8.58 -13.83 15.54
C LYS A 106 8.98 -12.36 15.69
N GLY A 107 9.31 -11.67 14.60
CA GLY A 107 9.78 -10.29 14.60
C GLY A 107 11.27 -10.13 14.90
N LEU A 108 12.05 -11.22 14.94
CA LEU A 108 13.49 -11.15 15.12
C LEU A 108 14.15 -10.75 13.80
N THR A 109 14.99 -9.72 13.82
CA THR A 109 15.79 -9.31 12.67
C THR A 109 16.99 -10.24 12.49
N LEU A 110 17.06 -10.88 11.33
CA LEU A 110 18.16 -11.75 10.91
C LEU A 110 19.26 -10.96 10.21
N VAL A 111 18.88 -10.00 9.37
CA VAL A 111 19.80 -9.14 8.61
C VAL A 111 19.23 -7.73 8.56
N SER A 112 20.05 -6.72 8.84
CA SER A 112 19.70 -5.31 8.75
C SER A 112 20.37 -4.63 7.55
N TYR A 113 19.84 -3.48 7.15
CA TYR A 113 20.37 -2.62 6.08
C TYR A 113 20.54 -3.35 4.74
N VAL A 114 19.54 -4.14 4.34
CA VAL A 114 19.54 -4.90 3.10
C VAL A 114 19.35 -3.96 1.91
N THR A 115 20.35 -3.85 1.04
CA THR A 115 20.27 -3.02 -0.16
C THR A 115 19.88 -3.83 -1.38
N LYS A 116 20.38 -5.08 -1.48
CA LYS A 116 20.08 -5.97 -2.59
C LYS A 116 19.71 -7.34 -2.10
N ILE A 117 18.83 -8.01 -2.85
CA ILE A 117 18.23 -9.27 -2.44
C ILE A 117 17.91 -10.13 -3.65
N GLU A 118 18.00 -11.44 -3.48
CA GLU A 118 17.49 -12.45 -4.38
C GLU A 118 16.95 -13.61 -3.54
N GLU A 119 15.72 -14.02 -3.80
CA GLU A 119 15.10 -15.17 -3.15
C GLU A 119 15.11 -16.38 -4.09
N MET A 120 15.73 -17.47 -3.66
CA MET A 120 15.78 -18.72 -4.42
C MET A 120 15.45 -19.91 -3.52
N GLY A 121 14.30 -20.53 -3.74
CA GLY A 121 13.91 -21.68 -2.92
C GLY A 121 13.71 -21.25 -1.47
N ASP A 122 14.37 -21.93 -0.53
CA ASP A 122 14.38 -21.59 0.90
C ASP A 122 15.61 -20.75 1.30
N GLN A 123 16.35 -20.23 0.32
CA GLN A 123 17.56 -19.46 0.53
C GLN A 123 17.37 -18.04 0.06
N LEU A 124 17.97 -17.13 0.82
CA LEU A 124 17.97 -15.71 0.52
C LEU A 124 19.41 -15.22 0.39
N PHE A 125 19.72 -14.67 -0.76
CA PHE A 125 21.01 -14.09 -1.07
C PHE A 125 20.87 -12.58 -1.06
N GLY A 126 21.91 -11.86 -0.63
CA GLY A 126 21.82 -10.43 -0.66
C GLY A 126 23.09 -9.70 -0.30
N LYS A 127 22.95 -8.38 -0.27
CA LYS A 127 23.99 -7.42 0.05
C LYS A 127 23.44 -6.38 1.02
N THR A 128 24.25 -6.03 2.00
CA THR A 128 23.97 -4.97 2.97
C THR A 128 24.60 -3.64 2.55
N PHE A 129 24.13 -2.55 3.15
CA PHE A 129 24.66 -1.19 2.95
C PHE A 129 26.17 -1.09 3.23
N ASP A 130 26.67 -1.85 4.21
CA ASP A 130 28.09 -1.95 4.56
C ASP A 130 28.92 -2.75 3.53
N ASN A 131 28.37 -3.04 2.35
CA ASN A 131 28.96 -3.87 1.30
C ASN A 131 29.29 -5.31 1.71
N LYS A 132 28.69 -5.82 2.78
CA LYS A 132 28.78 -7.25 3.14
C LYS A 132 27.71 -8.05 2.41
N TYR A 133 28.09 -9.22 1.92
CA TYR A 133 27.20 -10.17 1.27
C TYR A 133 26.67 -11.16 2.31
N PHE A 134 25.47 -11.70 2.10
CA PHE A 134 24.88 -12.66 3.02
C PHE A 134 24.12 -13.78 2.31
N LEU A 135 24.01 -14.90 3.02
CA LEU A 135 23.11 -16.00 2.74
C LEU A 135 22.28 -16.26 4.00
N VAL A 136 20.96 -16.25 3.87
CA VAL A 136 20.03 -16.71 4.91
C VAL A 136 19.41 -18.04 4.47
N ASP A 137 19.52 -19.06 5.30
CA ASP A 137 18.72 -20.28 5.19
C ASP A 137 17.41 -20.07 5.95
N LEU A 138 16.31 -19.85 5.22
CA LEU A 138 15.00 -19.51 5.80
C LEU A 138 14.36 -20.68 6.56
N LYS A 139 14.86 -21.91 6.40
CA LYS A 139 14.37 -23.09 7.17
C LYS A 139 15.12 -23.24 8.49
N LYS A 140 16.42 -22.95 8.49
CA LYS A 140 17.27 -23.09 9.68
C LYS A 140 17.40 -21.79 10.48
N GLU A 141 16.94 -20.68 9.92
CA GLU A 141 17.16 -19.32 10.46
C GLU A 141 18.67 -19.01 10.62
N GLU A 142 19.52 -19.64 9.81
CA GLU A 142 20.98 -19.46 9.86
C GLU A 142 21.41 -18.36 8.88
N VAL A 143 22.25 -17.44 9.36
CA VAL A 143 22.84 -16.36 8.55
C VAL A 143 24.33 -16.59 8.39
N LYS A 144 24.80 -16.58 7.14
CA LYS A 144 26.23 -16.56 6.79
C LYS A 144 26.55 -15.25 6.09
N THR A 145 27.69 -14.65 6.44
CA THR A 145 28.15 -13.39 5.86
C THR A 145 29.46 -13.58 5.11
N PHE A 146 29.66 -12.79 4.07
CA PHE A 146 30.78 -12.88 3.14
C PHE A 146 31.30 -11.49 2.80
N HIS A 147 32.59 -11.40 2.50
CA HIS A 147 33.22 -10.11 2.14
C HIS A 147 33.10 -9.81 0.65
N THR A 148 32.99 -10.85 -0.19
CA THR A 148 32.94 -10.70 -1.64
C THR A 148 31.78 -11.46 -2.26
N GLU A 149 31.26 -10.95 -3.37
CA GLU A 149 30.23 -11.63 -4.17
C GLU A 149 30.70 -12.99 -4.67
N LYS A 150 32.02 -13.11 -4.92
CA LYS A 150 32.63 -14.36 -5.38
C LYS A 150 32.47 -15.46 -4.32
N GLU A 151 32.75 -15.16 -3.06
CA GLU A 151 32.54 -16.11 -1.94
C GLU A 151 31.09 -16.56 -1.84
N LEU A 152 30.13 -15.63 -1.98
CA LEU A 152 28.71 -15.94 -1.97
C LEU A 152 28.32 -16.82 -3.19
N SER A 153 28.84 -16.50 -4.37
CA SER A 153 28.53 -17.19 -5.63
C SER A 153 29.08 -18.63 -5.69
N VAL A 154 30.17 -18.93 -4.97
CA VAL A 154 30.72 -20.30 -4.89
C VAL A 154 29.75 -21.26 -4.17
N LEU A 155 28.92 -20.74 -3.26
CA LEU A 155 27.87 -21.50 -2.59
C LEU A 155 26.62 -21.69 -3.46
N HIS A 156 26.54 -20.97 -4.57
CA HIS A 156 25.43 -21.03 -5.51
C HIS A 156 25.81 -21.96 -6.68
N ILE A 157 25.02 -23.02 -6.91
CA ILE A 157 25.32 -24.11 -7.85
C ILE A 157 25.36 -23.59 -9.30
N ASN A 158 26.51 -23.04 -9.73
CA ASN A 158 26.83 -22.60 -11.10
C ASN A 158 25.82 -21.66 -11.80
N LYS A 159 24.96 -20.98 -11.05
CA LYS A 159 24.06 -19.96 -11.59
C LYS A 159 24.54 -18.57 -11.14
N LYS A 160 24.49 -17.61 -12.05
CA LYS A 160 24.85 -16.22 -11.73
C LYS A 160 23.76 -15.65 -10.82
N LEU A 161 24.17 -15.14 -9.66
CA LEU A 161 23.27 -14.41 -8.76
C LEU A 161 22.73 -13.17 -9.48
N ASN A 162 21.43 -12.94 -9.35
CA ASN A 162 20.75 -11.76 -9.85
C ASN A 162 20.21 -10.95 -8.67
N LEU A 163 21.13 -10.32 -7.93
CA LEU A 163 20.79 -9.46 -6.82
C LEU A 163 20.14 -8.16 -7.32
N VAL A 164 18.83 -8.06 -7.16
CA VAL A 164 18.04 -6.86 -7.47
C VAL A 164 17.99 -5.93 -6.26
N ASP A 165 17.67 -4.66 -6.48
CA ASP A 165 17.53 -3.71 -5.37
C ASP A 165 16.34 -4.09 -4.47
N ALA A 166 16.48 -3.91 -3.16
CA ALA A 166 15.47 -4.35 -2.20
C ALA A 166 14.11 -3.68 -2.43
N THR A 167 14.12 -2.41 -2.85
CA THR A 167 12.90 -1.65 -3.20
C THR A 167 12.24 -2.16 -4.48
N GLU A 168 13.02 -2.53 -5.49
CA GLU A 168 12.54 -3.15 -6.73
C GLU A 168 11.90 -4.51 -6.42
N PHE A 169 12.61 -5.35 -5.66
CA PHE A 169 12.09 -6.63 -5.18
C PHE A 169 10.78 -6.47 -4.40
N TYR A 170 10.71 -5.49 -3.49
CA TYR A 170 9.47 -5.17 -2.76
C TYR A 170 8.34 -4.82 -3.72
N SER A 171 8.58 -3.93 -4.68
CA SER A 171 7.55 -3.46 -5.61
C SER A 171 7.04 -4.60 -6.49
N GLU A 172 7.93 -5.39 -7.07
CA GLU A 172 7.57 -6.55 -7.89
C GLU A 172 6.81 -7.59 -7.07
N ARG A 173 7.34 -7.99 -5.90
CA ARG A 173 6.71 -8.96 -5.00
C ARG A 173 5.33 -8.50 -4.56
N LYS A 174 5.18 -7.23 -4.17
CA LYS A 174 3.90 -6.65 -3.77
C LYS A 174 2.91 -6.68 -4.93
N ASN A 175 3.33 -6.29 -6.13
CA ASN A 175 2.48 -6.32 -7.31
C ASN A 175 2.05 -7.75 -7.67
N ASP A 176 2.95 -8.73 -7.61
CA ASP A 176 2.65 -10.13 -7.86
C ASP A 176 1.63 -10.70 -6.86
N ILE A 177 1.82 -10.38 -5.57
CA ILE A 177 0.91 -10.82 -4.51
C ILE A 177 -0.45 -10.11 -4.64
N MET A 178 -0.47 -8.78 -4.77
CA MET A 178 -1.71 -8.02 -4.82
C MET A 178 -2.47 -8.22 -6.13
N GLY A 179 -1.78 -8.46 -7.25
CA GLY A 179 -2.37 -8.65 -8.56
C GLY A 179 -3.42 -7.57 -8.89
N TYR A 180 -4.60 -7.99 -9.35
CA TYR A 180 -5.70 -7.09 -9.70
C TYR A 180 -6.60 -6.68 -8.52
N TRP A 181 -6.29 -7.10 -7.28
CA TRP A 181 -7.13 -6.74 -6.13
C TRP A 181 -7.28 -5.24 -5.90
N PRO A 182 -6.22 -4.41 -5.98
CA PRO A 182 -6.38 -2.97 -5.83
C PRO A 182 -7.37 -2.36 -6.84
N LEU A 183 -7.34 -2.83 -8.09
CA LEU A 183 -8.29 -2.41 -9.13
C LEU A 183 -9.72 -2.84 -8.80
N LEU A 184 -9.92 -4.09 -8.37
CA LEU A 184 -11.23 -4.59 -7.94
C LEU A 184 -11.80 -3.74 -6.79
N ILE A 185 -10.99 -3.49 -5.76
CA ILE A 185 -11.40 -2.68 -4.59
C ILE A 185 -11.73 -1.25 -5.01
N MET A 186 -10.97 -0.66 -5.94
CA MET A 186 -11.26 0.66 -6.48
C MET A 186 -12.64 0.68 -7.18
N PHE A 187 -12.95 -0.30 -8.03
CA PHE A 187 -14.26 -0.40 -8.68
C PHE A 187 -15.41 -0.57 -7.67
N LEU A 188 -15.25 -1.43 -6.68
CA LEU A 188 -16.26 -1.64 -5.63
C LEU A 188 -16.47 -0.37 -4.80
N SER A 189 -15.39 0.32 -4.43
CA SER A 189 -15.44 1.57 -3.67
C SER A 189 -16.15 2.67 -4.45
N LEU A 190 -15.93 2.74 -5.77
CA LEU A 190 -16.60 3.68 -6.65
C LEU A 190 -18.11 3.41 -6.73
N ILE A 191 -18.52 2.15 -6.92
CA ILE A 191 -19.95 1.77 -6.96
C ILE A 191 -20.65 2.14 -5.65
N ILE A 192 -20.03 1.83 -4.51
CA ILE A 192 -20.60 2.12 -3.18
C ILE A 192 -20.67 3.64 -2.95
N SER A 193 -19.65 4.38 -3.37
CA SER A 193 -19.63 5.85 -3.31
C SER A 193 -20.76 6.49 -4.13
N ILE A 194 -20.98 6.04 -5.37
CA ILE A 194 -22.11 6.48 -6.21
C ILE A 194 -23.44 6.15 -5.54
N GLY A 195 -23.57 4.94 -4.98
CA GLY A 195 -24.76 4.51 -4.24
C GLY A 195 -25.06 5.41 -3.03
N ALA A 196 -24.02 5.79 -2.27
CA ALA A 196 -24.18 6.68 -1.11
C ALA A 196 -24.69 8.07 -1.52
N VAL A 197 -24.14 8.66 -2.59
CA VAL A 197 -24.63 9.95 -3.13
C VAL A 197 -26.07 9.81 -3.65
N TYR A 198 -26.39 8.69 -4.28
CA TYR A 198 -27.75 8.42 -4.76
C TYR A 198 -28.77 8.34 -3.63
N ILE A 199 -28.41 7.74 -2.49
CA ILE A 199 -29.27 7.74 -1.28
C ILE A 199 -29.55 9.18 -0.81
N TRP A 200 -28.53 10.03 -0.76
CA TRP A 200 -28.71 11.45 -0.43
C TRP A 200 -29.60 12.18 -1.43
N LYS A 201 -29.48 11.85 -2.72
CA LYS A 201 -30.37 12.37 -3.76
C LYS A 201 -31.82 11.96 -3.49
N LEU A 202 -32.08 10.70 -3.14
CA LEU A 202 -33.42 10.23 -2.79
C LEU A 202 -34.00 10.98 -1.60
N ILE A 203 -33.22 11.17 -0.53
CA ILE A 203 -33.68 11.86 0.70
C ILE A 203 -33.98 13.35 0.46
N LEU A 204 -33.18 14.03 -0.36
CA LEU A 204 -33.29 15.49 -0.53
C LEU A 204 -34.19 15.91 -1.69
N ILE A 205 -34.25 15.11 -2.76
CA ILE A 205 -34.90 15.49 -4.02
C ILE A 205 -36.23 14.77 -4.23
N PHE A 206 -36.46 13.58 -3.68
CA PHE A 206 -37.78 12.93 -3.73
C PHE A 206 -38.56 13.24 -2.46
#